data_AF-A0A8H5C3C4-F1
#
_entry.id   AF-A0A8H5C3C4-F1
#
_cell.length_a   1.000
_cell.length_b   1.000
_cell.length_c   1.000
_cell.angle_alpha   90.00
_cell.angle_beta   90.00
_cell.angle_gamma   90.00
#
_symmetry.space_group_name_H-M   'P 1'
#
loop_
_entity.id
_entity.type
_entity.pdbx_description
1 polymer ?
#
loop_
_entity_poly.entity_id
_entity_poly.type
_entity_poly.pdbx_seq_one_letter_code
_entity_poly.pdbx_strand_id
1 'polypeptide(L)'
;MLLAPSLIFLLASHSLLPGVSADVISDLSGKGFTVSYPGASNYTTASQPFNFRYAYKPAVITYPTTIDQVSQIVKVAKADGYNVVARSGGHSYVANGLGGKNGSIVIDMQNFTRRAMQCQM
;
A
#
# COMPACT_ATOMS: atom_id res chain seq x y z
N MET A 1 -46.02 2.07 -36.81
CA MET A 1 -45.32 3.34 -37.14
C MET A 1 -45.79 4.39 -36.15
N LEU A 2 -45.02 5.26 -35.50
CA LEU A 2 -43.58 5.45 -35.16
C LEU A 2 -43.65 6.14 -33.76
N LEU A 3 -42.73 6.09 -32.79
CA LEU A 3 -41.33 5.65 -32.63
C LEU A 3 -41.16 5.12 -31.18
N ALA A 4 -39.95 4.73 -30.76
CA ALA A 4 -39.57 4.61 -29.34
C ALA A 4 -38.32 5.48 -29.05
N PRO A 5 -38.26 6.26 -27.95
CA PRO A 5 -37.05 6.97 -27.57
C PRO A 5 -36.14 6.04 -26.75
N SER A 6 -35.02 5.61 -27.35
CA SER A 6 -34.00 4.82 -26.66
C SER A 6 -33.38 5.62 -25.51
N LEU A 7 -33.55 5.12 -24.28
CA LEU A 7 -32.92 5.69 -23.10
C LEU A 7 -31.40 5.38 -23.14
N ILE A 8 -30.61 6.39 -23.52
CA ILE A 8 -29.15 6.29 -23.59
C ILE A 8 -28.59 6.11 -22.17
N PHE A 9 -28.11 4.89 -21.87
CA PHE A 9 -27.32 4.63 -20.68
C PHE A 9 -25.96 5.35 -20.80
N LEU A 10 -25.83 6.49 -20.12
CA LEU A 10 -24.59 7.24 -20.05
C LEU A 10 -23.61 6.50 -19.11
N LEU A 11 -22.80 5.58 -19.64
CA LEU A 11 -21.68 5.02 -18.88
C LEU A 11 -20.65 6.12 -18.63
N ALA A 12 -20.65 6.67 -17.41
CA ALA A 12 -19.64 7.60 -16.94
C ALA A 12 -18.27 6.91 -16.94
N SER A 13 -17.48 7.21 -17.98
CA SER A 13 -16.11 6.73 -18.15
C SER A 13 -15.23 7.39 -17.08
N HIS A 14 -15.04 6.71 -15.95
CA HIS A 14 -14.15 7.20 -14.90
C HIS A 14 -12.71 7.09 -15.41
N SER A 15 -12.17 8.23 -15.83
CA SER A 15 -10.79 8.35 -16.29
C SER A 15 -9.83 8.01 -15.16
N LEU A 16 -9.15 6.87 -15.28
CA LEU A 16 -8.17 6.38 -14.31
C LEU A 16 -6.92 7.28 -14.30
N LEU A 17 -6.95 8.33 -13.48
CA LEU A 17 -5.73 9.03 -13.10
C LEU A 17 -4.88 8.12 -12.21
N PRO A 18 -3.55 8.06 -12.37
CA PRO A 18 -2.65 7.35 -11.45
C PRO A 18 -2.43 8.16 -10.16
N GLY A 19 -3.53 8.58 -9.52
CA GLY A 19 -3.56 8.94 -8.11
C GLY A 19 -3.78 7.68 -7.28
N VAL A 20 -3.37 7.70 -6.01
CA VAL A 20 -3.80 6.66 -5.06
C VAL A 20 -5.32 6.72 -4.99
N SER A 21 -6.00 5.65 -5.38
CA SER A 21 -7.46 5.62 -5.28
C SER A 21 -7.84 5.77 -3.81
N ALA A 22 -8.78 6.67 -3.50
CA ALA A 22 -9.28 6.83 -2.14
C ALA A 22 -9.78 5.48 -1.56
N ASP A 23 -10.31 4.66 -2.47
CA ASP A 23 -10.69 3.26 -2.33
C ASP A 23 -9.67 2.42 -1.54
N VAL A 24 -8.39 2.43 -1.94
CA VAL A 24 -7.32 1.63 -1.30
C VAL A 24 -7.01 2.11 0.12
N ILE A 25 -7.14 3.42 0.37
CA ILE A 25 -6.92 3.98 1.70
C ILE A 25 -8.10 3.61 2.61
N SER A 26 -9.36 3.66 2.13
CA SER A 26 -10.51 3.14 2.86
C SER A 26 -10.41 1.64 3.11
N ASP A 27 -10.00 0.86 2.12
CA ASP A 27 -9.90 -0.60 2.19
C ASP A 27 -8.70 -1.09 3.00
N LEU A 28 -7.74 -0.25 3.36
CA LEU A 28 -6.71 -0.56 4.35
C LEU A 28 -7.01 0.03 5.74
N SER A 29 -7.79 1.10 5.81
CA SER A 29 -8.15 1.76 7.07
C SER A 29 -9.08 0.90 7.94
N GLY A 30 -9.04 1.11 9.27
CA GLY A 30 -9.92 0.44 10.22
C GLY A 30 -9.62 -1.05 10.47
N LYS A 31 -8.72 -1.70 9.73
CA LYS A 31 -8.38 -3.13 9.88
C LYS A 31 -7.41 -3.46 11.05
N GLY A 32 -7.30 -2.56 12.03
CA GLY A 32 -6.51 -2.80 13.26
C GLY A 32 -5.00 -2.68 13.12
N PHE A 33 -4.49 -2.08 12.03
CA PHE A 33 -3.08 -1.72 11.85
C PHE A 33 -2.93 -0.27 11.40
N THR A 34 -1.76 0.32 11.62
CA THR A 34 -1.50 1.71 11.22
C THR A 34 -1.26 1.79 9.71
N VAL A 35 -1.83 2.82 9.10
CA VAL A 35 -1.73 3.11 7.66
C VAL A 35 -1.19 4.53 7.48
N SER A 36 -0.22 4.71 6.60
CA SER A 36 0.37 6.01 6.23
C SER A 36 0.32 6.19 4.72
N TYR A 37 -0.11 7.36 4.27
CA TYR A 37 -0.39 7.67 2.87
C TYR A 37 -0.10 9.16 2.60
N PRO A 38 0.03 9.62 1.35
CA PRO A 38 0.23 11.03 1.04
C PRO A 38 -0.86 11.91 1.68
N GLY A 39 -0.48 12.71 2.69
CA GLY A 39 -1.38 13.52 3.52
C GLY A 39 -1.44 13.11 5.00
N ALA A 40 -1.05 11.88 5.34
CA ALA A 40 -0.85 11.48 6.74
C ALA A 40 0.39 12.17 7.32
N SER A 41 0.32 12.63 8.57
CA SER A 41 1.37 13.42 9.23
C SER A 41 2.72 12.70 9.33
N ASN A 42 2.73 11.38 9.39
CA ASN A 42 3.94 10.56 9.44
C ASN A 42 4.50 10.18 8.06
N TYR A 43 3.82 10.48 6.95
CA TYR A 43 4.18 9.95 5.62
C TYR A 43 5.57 10.40 5.16
N THR A 44 5.97 11.65 5.42
CA THR A 44 7.29 12.17 5.03
C THR A 44 8.43 11.35 5.65
N THR A 45 8.33 11.01 6.94
CA THR A 45 9.29 10.15 7.63
C THR A 45 9.13 8.68 7.23
N ALA A 46 7.90 8.19 7.11
CA ALA A 46 7.60 6.80 6.73
C ALA A 46 8.14 6.45 5.34
N SER A 47 8.04 7.37 4.38
CA SER A 47 8.48 7.22 2.99
C SER A 47 9.98 7.51 2.78
N GLN A 48 10.71 7.94 3.82
CA GLN A 48 12.11 8.29 3.71
C GLN A 48 13.01 7.07 3.41
N PRO A 49 13.82 7.08 2.33
CA PRO A 49 14.76 6.01 2.04
C PRO A 49 16.06 6.15 2.85
N PHE A 50 16.74 5.03 3.09
CA PHE A 50 18.10 5.02 3.64
C PHE A 50 19.10 5.75 2.73
N ASN A 51 18.99 5.56 1.40
CA ASN A 51 19.82 6.26 0.42
C ASN A 51 19.05 7.43 -0.20
N PHE A 52 19.37 8.66 0.21
CA PHE A 52 18.74 9.90 -0.27
C PHE A 52 18.96 10.22 -1.75
N ARG A 53 19.79 9.45 -2.48
CA ARG A 53 19.83 9.49 -3.95
C ARG A 53 18.48 9.14 -4.59
N TYR A 54 17.65 8.35 -3.91
CA TYR A 54 16.33 7.95 -4.39
C TYR A 54 15.22 8.71 -3.66
N ALA A 55 14.09 8.93 -4.34
CA ALA A 55 12.93 9.63 -3.81
C ALA A 55 11.63 8.97 -4.30
N TYR A 56 11.43 7.70 -3.91
CA TYR A 56 10.20 6.96 -4.25
C TYR A 56 9.03 7.39 -3.38
N LYS A 57 7.83 7.40 -3.97
CA LYS A 57 6.56 7.72 -3.32
C LYS A 57 5.68 6.46 -3.30
N PRO A 58 5.69 5.67 -2.21
CA PRO A 58 4.72 4.59 -2.00
C PRO A 58 3.28 5.11 -2.07
N ALA A 59 2.36 4.30 -2.57
CA ALA A 59 0.93 4.62 -2.52
C ALA A 59 0.45 4.65 -1.07
N VAL A 60 0.78 3.59 -0.33
CA VAL A 60 0.44 3.39 1.09
C VAL A 60 1.59 2.64 1.77
N ILE A 61 1.85 2.96 3.03
CA ILE A 61 2.78 2.27 3.92
C ILE A 61 1.97 1.75 5.10
N THR A 62 2.02 0.45 5.33
CA THR A 62 1.22 -0.27 6.34
C THR A 62 2.12 -0.84 7.42
N TYR A 63 1.64 -0.87 8.66
CA TYR A 63 2.40 -1.33 9.83
C TYR A 63 1.65 -2.46 10.56
N PRO A 64 1.53 -3.65 9.97
CA PRO A 64 0.89 -4.78 10.63
C PRO A 64 1.62 -5.21 11.92
N THR A 65 0.89 -5.88 12.80
CA THR A 65 1.40 -6.51 14.03
C THR A 65 1.15 -8.03 14.05
N THR A 66 0.28 -8.55 13.16
CA THR A 66 -0.04 -9.97 13.05
C THR A 66 0.07 -10.50 11.61
N ILE A 67 0.26 -11.82 11.47
CA ILE A 67 0.37 -12.50 10.17
C ILE A 67 -0.94 -12.39 9.36
N ASP A 68 -2.08 -12.37 10.05
CA ASP A 68 -3.39 -12.17 9.42
C ASP A 68 -3.51 -10.79 8.78
N GLN A 69 -2.99 -9.74 9.43
CA GLN A 69 -2.98 -8.39 8.87
C GLN A 69 -2.11 -8.30 7.61
N VAL A 70 -0.91 -8.91 7.62
CA VAL A 70 -0.08 -9.03 6.40
C VAL A 70 -0.88 -9.71 5.28
N SER A 71 -1.57 -10.81 5.60
CA SER A 71 -2.40 -11.55 4.65
C SER A 71 -3.59 -10.74 4.12
N GLN A 72 -4.19 -9.89 4.95
CA GLN A 72 -5.26 -8.96 4.54
C GLN A 72 -4.73 -7.86 3.62
N ILE A 73 -3.60 -7.23 3.95
CA ILE A 73 -2.99 -6.16 3.14
C ILE A 73 -2.64 -6.68 1.74
N VAL A 74 -2.07 -7.89 1.63
CA VAL A 74 -1.76 -8.52 0.33
C VAL A 74 -3.04 -8.82 -0.47
N LYS A 75 -4.14 -9.19 0.18
CA LYS A 75 -5.44 -9.43 -0.50
C LYS A 75 -6.03 -8.14 -1.07
N VAL A 76 -6.06 -7.07 -0.27
CA VAL A 76 -6.52 -5.74 -0.70
C VAL A 76 -5.66 -5.24 -1.86
N ALA A 77 -4.34 -5.24 -1.70
CA ALA A 77 -3.40 -4.84 -2.76
C ALA A 77 -3.61 -5.60 -4.07
N LYS A 78 -3.94 -6.90 -4.02
CA LYS A 78 -4.26 -7.70 -5.21
C LYS A 78 -5.60 -7.30 -5.84
N ALA A 79 -6.64 -7.06 -5.03
CA ALA A 79 -7.94 -6.63 -5.52
C ALA A 79 -7.84 -5.28 -6.26
N ASP A 80 -7.06 -4.36 -5.69
CA ASP A 80 -6.93 -2.99 -6.17
C ASP A 80 -5.85 -2.82 -7.27
N GLY A 81 -5.13 -3.89 -7.62
CA GLY A 81 -4.10 -3.89 -8.67
C GLY A 81 -2.73 -3.29 -8.28
N TYR A 82 -2.44 -3.15 -6.99
CA TYR A 82 -1.20 -2.57 -6.48
C TYR A 82 -0.06 -3.57 -6.35
N ASN A 83 1.16 -3.10 -6.62
CA ASN A 83 2.37 -3.88 -6.36
C ASN A 83 2.71 -3.82 -4.87
N VAL A 84 3.06 -4.95 -4.26
CA VAL A 84 3.42 -5.03 -2.84
C VAL A 84 4.93 -5.23 -2.68
N VAL A 85 5.53 -4.54 -1.70
CA VAL A 85 6.88 -4.86 -1.20
C VAL A 85 6.89 -4.95 0.32
N ALA A 86 7.73 -5.84 0.85
CA ALA A 86 8.01 -5.89 2.29
C ALA A 86 9.22 -4.99 2.62
N ARG A 87 9.12 -4.24 3.72
CA ARG A 87 10.22 -3.51 4.35
C ARG A 87 10.45 -4.06 5.75
N SER A 88 11.71 -4.29 6.11
CA SER A 88 12.14 -4.54 7.48
C SER A 88 13.07 -3.39 7.90
N GLY A 89 14.34 -3.64 8.22
CA GLY A 89 15.30 -2.61 8.66
C GLY A 89 15.66 -1.47 7.67
N GLY A 90 14.93 -1.26 6.58
CA GLY A 90 15.02 -0.05 5.73
C GLY A 90 16.29 0.17 4.89
N HIS A 91 17.42 -0.47 5.20
CA HIS A 91 18.76 -0.19 4.65
C HIS A 91 19.01 -0.64 3.19
N SER A 92 18.00 -0.63 2.33
CA SER A 92 18.19 -0.94 0.90
C SER A 92 18.90 0.21 0.18
N TYR A 93 20.11 -0.04 -0.32
CA TYR A 93 20.93 0.97 -1.01
C TYR A 93 20.30 1.49 -2.31
N VAL A 94 19.38 0.74 -2.90
CA VAL A 94 18.59 1.15 -4.09
C VAL A 94 17.12 1.48 -3.73
N ALA A 95 16.83 1.64 -2.45
CA ALA A 95 15.49 1.91 -1.90
C ALA A 95 14.39 0.92 -2.35
N ASN A 96 14.75 -0.35 -2.58
CA ASN A 96 13.80 -1.38 -3.03
C ASN A 96 12.70 -1.66 -2.00
N GLY A 97 12.98 -1.45 -0.71
CA GLY A 97 11.98 -1.52 0.38
C GLY A 97 10.89 -0.45 0.32
N LEU A 98 10.99 0.53 -0.58
CA LEU A 98 9.90 1.48 -0.92
C LEU A 98 9.18 1.13 -2.23
N GLY A 99 9.60 0.07 -2.92
CA GLY A 99 8.99 -0.41 -4.15
C GLY A 99 9.93 -0.42 -5.37
N GLY A 100 11.08 0.25 -5.29
CA GLY A 100 11.95 0.50 -6.46
C GLY A 100 11.33 1.41 -7.54
N LYS A 101 10.10 1.86 -7.32
CA LYS A 101 9.28 2.75 -8.15
C LYS A 101 8.19 3.39 -7.29
N ASN A 102 7.50 4.39 -7.83
CA ASN A 102 6.35 5.00 -7.17
C ASN A 102 5.11 4.08 -7.21
N GLY A 103 4.16 4.30 -6.29
CA GLY A 103 2.84 3.65 -6.31
C GLY A 103 2.79 2.22 -5.77
N SER A 104 3.86 1.70 -5.18
CA SER A 104 3.82 0.42 -4.46
C SER A 104 3.18 0.55 -3.08
N ILE A 105 2.51 -0.49 -2.60
CA ILE A 105 2.13 -0.66 -1.19
C ILE A 105 3.33 -1.26 -0.45
N VAL A 106 3.77 -0.58 0.61
CA VAL A 106 4.84 -1.05 1.49
C VAL A 106 4.22 -1.71 2.72
N ILE A 107 4.61 -2.95 3.00
CA ILE A 107 4.31 -3.65 4.25
C ILE A 107 5.54 -3.53 5.14
N ASP A 108 5.47 -2.66 6.15
CA ASP A 108 6.54 -2.43 7.10
C ASP A 108 6.45 -3.39 8.29
N MET A 109 7.42 -4.29 8.35
CA MET A 109 7.53 -5.36 9.33
C MET A 109 8.20 -4.90 10.63
N GLN A 110 8.43 -3.60 10.86
CA GLN A 110 9.10 -3.07 12.06
C GLN A 110 8.51 -3.56 13.40
N ASN A 111 7.22 -3.91 13.43
CA ASN A 111 6.54 -4.40 14.64
C ASN A 111 6.82 -5.89 14.94
N PHE A 112 7.33 -6.66 13.97
CA PHE A 112 7.62 -8.09 14.10
C PHE A 112 9.01 -8.32 14.73
N THR A 113 9.17 -7.91 16.00
CA THR A 113 10.47 -7.91 16.68
C THR A 113 10.79 -9.18 17.48
N ARG A 114 9.83 -10.12 17.62
CA ARG A 114 9.96 -11.32 18.46
C ARG A 114 11.08 -12.25 17.94
N ARG A 115 12.13 -12.40 18.74
CA ARG A 115 13.21 -13.38 18.55
C ARG A 115 13.02 -14.52 19.54
N ALA A 116 12.86 -15.74 19.04
CA ALA A 116 12.81 -16.94 19.87
C ALA A 116 14.07 -17.78 19.60
N MET A 117 14.94 -17.90 20.61
CA MET A 117 16.06 -18.85 20.56
C MET A 117 15.50 -20.24 20.84
N GLN A 118 15.39 -21.08 19.82
CA GLN A 118 15.10 -22.50 19.99
C GLN A 118 16.38 -23.20 20.42
N CYS A 119 16.59 -23.31 21.74
CA CYS A 119 17.57 -24.25 22.28
C CYS A 119 16.97 -25.65 22.14
N GLN A 120 17.31 -26.36 21.06
CA GLN A 120 17.02 -27.78 20.94
C GLN A 120 17.99 -28.53 21.85
N MET A 121 17.44 -29.17 22.87
CA MET A 121 18.12 -30.17 23.72
C MET A 121 17.81 -31.57 23.17
#